data_AF-A0A3E0N2A5-F1
#
_entry.id   AF-A0A3E0N2A5-F1
#
_cell.length_a   1.000
_cell.length_b   1.000
_cell.length_c   1.000
_cell.angle_alpha   90.00
_cell.angle_beta   90.00
_cell.angle_gamma   90.00
#
_symmetry.space_group_name_H-M   'P 1'
#
loop_
_entity.id
_entity.type
_entity.pdbx_description
1 polymer ?
#
loop_
_entity_poly.entity_id
_entity_poly.type
_entity_poly.pdbx_seq_one_letter_code
_entity_poly.pdbx_strand_id
1 'polypeptide(L)'
;MQAATFRLGLKAVASVTPYAKKLTDDEIGFLFLTIPQAVKDAVTDQMWAYACSQYRLDPSPNKEMPLDQQLLSYVYRTRNGRPALEWGVKEDLSHRMRHADRFHPPILTESQGAAPTLPPVSNPLLQGGI
;
A
#
# COMPACT_ATOMS: atom_id res chain seq x y z
N MET A 1 -14.98 -2.13 8.22
CA MET A 1 -14.98 -3.16 7.17
C MET A 1 -15.62 -4.42 7.71
N GLN A 2 -16.64 -4.91 7.01
CA GLN A 2 -17.29 -6.16 7.37
C GLN A 2 -16.47 -7.37 6.91
N ALA A 3 -16.49 -8.44 7.72
CA ALA A 3 -15.79 -9.69 7.40
C ALA A 3 -16.29 -10.33 6.09
N ALA A 4 -17.58 -10.18 5.78
CA ALA A 4 -18.17 -10.65 4.53
C ALA A 4 -17.58 -9.92 3.31
N THR A 5 -17.48 -8.59 3.38
CA THR A 5 -16.91 -7.75 2.32
C THR A 5 -15.43 -8.01 2.13
N PHE A 6 -14.67 -8.14 3.23
CA PHE A 6 -13.26 -8.53 3.18
C PHE A 6 -13.07 -9.84 2.43
N ARG A 7 -13.84 -10.87 2.82
CA ARG A 7 -13.75 -12.21 2.26
C ARG A 7 -14.11 -12.23 0.78
N LEU A 8 -15.21 -11.59 0.41
CA LEU A 8 -15.63 -11.48 -0.98
C LEU A 8 -14.56 -10.82 -1.86
N GLY A 9 -13.98 -9.71 -1.38
CA GLY A 9 -12.92 -9.00 -2.11
C GLY A 9 -11.67 -9.85 -2.33
N LEU A 10 -11.14 -10.50 -1.28
CA LEU A 10 -9.97 -11.38 -1.42
C LEU A 10 -10.24 -12.55 -2.38
N LYS A 11 -11.39 -13.21 -2.26
CA LYS A 11 -11.75 -14.33 -3.13
C LYS A 11 -11.88 -13.91 -4.59
N ALA A 12 -12.53 -12.76 -4.83
CA ALA A 12 -12.72 -12.22 -6.17
C ALA A 12 -11.39 -11.81 -6.81
N VAL A 13 -10.49 -11.19 -6.05
CA VAL A 13 -9.17 -10.79 -6.59
C VAL A 13 -8.28 -12.02 -6.81
N ALA A 14 -8.24 -12.96 -5.86
CA ALA A 14 -7.46 -14.19 -6.00
C ALA A 14 -7.92 -15.06 -7.18
N SER A 15 -9.22 -15.05 -7.51
CA SER A 15 -9.75 -15.85 -8.62
C SER A 15 -9.42 -15.29 -10.01
N VAL A 16 -9.27 -13.96 -10.13
CA VAL A 16 -8.95 -13.30 -11.41
C VAL A 16 -7.45 -13.07 -11.61
N THR A 17 -6.64 -13.20 -10.55
CA THR A 17 -5.19 -13.02 -10.63
C THR A 17 -4.54 -14.30 -11.16
N PRO A 18 -3.83 -14.25 -12.30
CA PRO A 18 -3.10 -15.41 -12.81
C PRO A 18 -2.08 -15.89 -11.78
N TYR A 19 -2.02 -17.20 -11.55
CA TYR A 19 -1.06 -17.85 -10.64
C TYR A 19 -1.20 -17.49 -9.16
N ALA A 20 -2.23 -16.77 -8.74
CA ALA A 20 -2.50 -16.55 -7.33
C ALA A 20 -2.91 -17.88 -6.65
N LYS A 21 -2.40 -18.10 -5.44
CA LYS A 21 -2.84 -19.22 -4.60
C LYS A 21 -4.34 -19.05 -4.34
N LYS A 22 -5.13 -20.11 -4.60
CA LYS A 22 -6.53 -20.14 -4.17
C LYS A 22 -6.57 -20.14 -2.65
N LEU A 23 -7.20 -19.12 -2.07
CA LEU A 23 -7.42 -19.01 -0.64
C LEU A 23 -8.73 -19.73 -0.26
N THR A 24 -8.69 -20.54 0.79
CA THR A 24 -9.89 -21.15 1.37
C THR A 24 -10.65 -20.14 2.24
N ASP A 25 -11.93 -20.42 2.51
CA ASP A 25 -12.72 -19.52 3.37
C ASP A 25 -12.16 -19.44 4.80
N ASP A 26 -11.58 -20.54 5.31
CA ASP A 26 -10.94 -20.58 6.63
C ASP A 26 -9.65 -19.77 6.66
N GLU A 27 -8.81 -19.85 5.61
CA GLU A 27 -7.60 -19.02 5.49
C GLU A 27 -7.97 -17.53 5.47
N ILE A 28 -9.00 -17.16 4.70
CA ILE A 28 -9.48 -15.77 4.63
C ILE A 28 -10.07 -15.31 5.96
N GLY A 29 -10.83 -16.19 6.63
CA GLY A 29 -11.37 -15.93 7.96
C GLY A 29 -10.26 -15.66 8.97
N PHE A 30 -9.21 -16.48 8.96
CA PHE A 30 -8.05 -16.31 9.82
C PHE A 30 -7.29 -15.02 9.53
N LEU A 31 -7.09 -14.67 8.25
CA LEU A 31 -6.49 -13.39 7.86
C LEU A 31 -7.31 -12.20 8.38
N PHE A 32 -8.64 -12.28 8.32
CA PHE A 32 -9.47 -11.22 8.90
C PHE A 32 -9.27 -11.10 10.41
N LEU A 33 -9.10 -12.21 11.13
CA LEU A 33 -8.85 -12.16 12.58
C LEU A 33 -7.52 -11.49 12.91
N THR A 34 -6.46 -11.72 12.12
CA THR A 34 -5.12 -11.17 12.37
C THR A 34 -4.95 -9.71 11.97
N ILE A 35 -5.88 -9.13 11.20
CA ILE A 35 -5.88 -7.69 10.90
C ILE A 35 -6.11 -6.88 12.20
N PRO A 36 -5.35 -5.79 12.45
CA PRO A 36 -5.58 -4.94 13.61
C PRO A 36 -7.00 -4.34 13.64
N GLN A 37 -7.61 -4.26 14.82
CA GLN A 37 -8.98 -3.76 14.97
C GLN A 37 -9.12 -2.32 14.43
N ALA A 38 -8.14 -1.46 14.66
CA ALA A 38 -8.13 -0.10 14.13
C ALA A 38 -8.27 -0.04 12.59
N VAL A 39 -7.71 -1.01 11.87
CA VAL A 39 -7.86 -1.10 10.40
C VAL A 39 -9.27 -1.55 10.03
N LYS A 40 -9.83 -2.52 10.77
CA LYS A 40 -11.21 -2.96 10.56
C LYS A 40 -12.19 -1.83 10.79
N ASP A 41 -11.93 -0.94 11.74
CA ASP A 41 -12.80 0.18 12.04
C ASP A 41 -12.62 1.33 11.03
N ALA A 42 -11.38 1.62 10.63
CA ALA A 42 -11.07 2.73 9.71
C ALA A 42 -11.41 2.44 8.24
N VAL A 43 -11.20 1.20 7.77
CA VAL A 43 -11.45 0.85 6.37
C VAL A 43 -12.94 0.59 6.20
N THR A 44 -13.59 1.36 5.31
CA THR A 44 -14.99 1.08 4.93
C THR A 44 -15.06 0.02 3.85
N ASP A 45 -16.23 -0.58 3.68
CA ASP A 45 -16.48 -1.57 2.63
C ASP A 45 -16.25 -0.98 1.22
N GLN A 46 -16.54 0.31 1.03
CA GLN A 46 -16.27 1.03 -0.22
C GLN A 46 -14.76 1.23 -0.45
N MET A 47 -13.99 1.54 0.60
CA MET A 47 -12.53 1.65 0.50
C MET A 47 -11.90 0.29 0.15
N TRP A 48 -12.44 -0.79 0.71
CA TRP A 48 -12.01 -2.14 0.39
C TRP A 48 -12.31 -2.51 -1.07
N ALA A 49 -13.53 -2.25 -1.54
CA ALA A 49 -13.90 -2.48 -2.94
C ALA A 49 -13.02 -1.65 -3.90
N TYR A 50 -12.72 -0.39 -3.54
CA TYR A 50 -11.78 0.45 -4.26
C TYR A 50 -10.39 -0.20 -4.35
N ALA A 51 -9.85 -0.70 -3.24
CA ALA A 51 -8.56 -1.40 -3.21
C ALA A 51 -8.52 -2.59 -4.18
N CYS A 52 -9.56 -3.43 -4.18
CA CYS A 52 -9.70 -4.55 -5.10
C CYS A 52 -9.71 -4.10 -6.57
N SER A 53 -10.38 -2.98 -6.88
CA SER A 53 -10.39 -2.41 -8.23
C SER A 53 -9.02 -1.90 -8.65
N GLN A 54 -8.33 -1.17 -7.76
CA GLN A 54 -7.00 -0.61 -8.06
C GLN A 54 -5.97 -1.71 -8.30
N TYR A 55 -5.99 -2.77 -7.50
CA TYR A 55 -5.14 -3.93 -7.72
C TYR A 55 -5.34 -4.55 -9.10
N ARG A 56 -6.59 -4.66 -9.57
CA ARG A 56 -6.89 -5.20 -10.91
C ARG A 56 -6.39 -4.30 -12.05
N LEU A 57 -6.28 -3.00 -11.81
CA LEU A 57 -5.80 -2.03 -12.78
C LEU A 57 -4.28 -1.82 -12.69
N ASP A 58 -3.62 -2.36 -11.66
CA ASP A 58 -2.18 -2.22 -11.47
C ASP A 58 -1.42 -3.05 -12.53
N PRO A 59 -0.60 -2.43 -13.39
CA PRO A 59 0.21 -3.16 -14.36
C PRO A 59 1.35 -3.97 -13.71
N SER A 60 1.74 -3.65 -12.49
CA SER A 60 2.90 -4.22 -11.80
C SER A 60 2.69 -4.34 -10.28
N PRO A 61 1.70 -5.14 -9.83
CA PRO A 61 1.47 -5.33 -8.40
C PRO A 61 2.67 -5.98 -7.70
N ASN A 62 2.90 -5.64 -6.43
CA ASN A 62 4.02 -6.15 -5.65
C ASN A 62 3.83 -7.63 -5.26
N LYS A 63 4.40 -8.53 -6.06
CA LYS A 63 4.26 -10.00 -5.90
C LYS A 63 4.94 -10.58 -4.65
N GLU A 64 5.80 -9.82 -3.96
CA GLU A 64 6.49 -10.30 -2.76
C GLU A 64 5.64 -10.18 -1.49
N MET A 65 4.52 -9.47 -1.58
CA MET A 65 3.67 -9.16 -0.45
C MET A 65 2.40 -10.04 -0.43
N PRO A 66 1.89 -10.43 0.76
CA PRO A 66 0.58 -11.06 0.87
C PRO A 66 -0.55 -10.21 0.25
N LEU A 67 -1.53 -10.87 -0.37
CA LEU A 67 -2.58 -10.19 -1.15
C LEU A 67 -3.38 -9.18 -0.32
N ASP A 68 -3.72 -9.50 0.93
CA ASP A 68 -4.41 -8.60 1.84
C ASP A 68 -3.63 -7.30 2.09
N GLN A 69 -2.31 -7.42 2.29
CA GLN A 69 -1.42 -6.28 2.49
C GLN A 69 -1.24 -5.47 1.19
N GLN A 70 -1.20 -6.15 0.03
CA GLN A 70 -1.17 -5.47 -1.27
C GLN A 70 -2.43 -4.62 -1.46
N LEU A 71 -3.61 -5.17 -1.15
CA LEU A 71 -4.87 -4.42 -1.22
C LEU A 71 -4.85 -3.20 -0.27
N LEU A 72 -4.40 -3.39 0.97
CA LEU A 72 -4.30 -2.28 1.94
C LEU A 72 -3.36 -1.16 1.47
N SER A 73 -2.33 -1.45 0.66
CA SER A 73 -1.41 -0.43 0.11
C SER A 73 -2.08 0.59 -0.84
N TYR A 74 -3.26 0.25 -1.39
CA TYR A 74 -4.04 1.21 -2.19
C TYR A 74 -4.80 2.20 -1.33
N VAL A 75 -5.12 1.84 -0.09
CA VAL A 75 -5.89 2.65 0.88
C VAL A 75 -4.97 3.43 1.81
N TYR A 76 -3.90 2.80 2.28
CA TYR A 76 -2.93 3.37 3.22
C TYR A 76 -1.70 3.89 2.49
N ARG A 77 -1.02 4.88 3.09
CA ARG A 77 0.32 5.28 2.66
C ARG A 77 1.30 4.13 2.80
N THR A 78 2.36 4.11 2.01
CA THR A 78 3.37 3.05 2.07
C THR A 78 4.66 3.54 2.70
N ARG A 79 5.26 2.71 3.56
CA ARG A 79 6.59 2.89 4.15
C ARG A 79 7.41 1.64 3.84
N ASN A 80 8.56 1.81 3.19
CA ASN A 80 9.43 0.71 2.74
C ASN A 80 8.66 -0.35 1.93
N GLY A 81 7.75 0.10 1.06
CA GLY A 81 6.94 -0.78 0.23
C GLY A 81 5.82 -1.52 0.95
N ARG A 82 5.57 -1.31 2.25
CA ARG A 82 4.47 -1.91 3.04
C ARG A 82 3.44 -0.87 3.46
N PRO A 83 2.14 -1.22 3.65
CA PRO A 83 1.14 -0.26 4.15
C PRO A 83 1.48 0.19 5.57
N ALA A 84 1.59 1.50 5.78
CA ALA A 84 1.80 2.13 7.08
C ALA A 84 0.44 2.34 7.76
N LEU A 85 -0.04 1.31 8.45
CA LEU A 85 -1.36 1.29 9.07
C LEU A 85 -1.49 2.36 10.18
N GLU A 86 -0.38 2.69 10.83
CA GLU A 86 -0.27 3.71 11.87
C GLU A 86 -0.43 5.16 11.36
N TRP A 87 -0.27 5.40 10.06
CA TRP A 87 -0.41 6.74 9.47
C TRP A 87 -1.85 7.05 9.05
N GLY A 88 -2.76 6.08 9.18
CA GLY A 88 -4.13 6.20 8.70
C GLY A 88 -4.24 6.12 7.16
N VAL A 89 -5.47 6.27 6.69
CA VAL A 89 -5.80 6.23 5.26
C VAL A 89 -5.22 7.44 4.51
N LYS A 90 -5.02 7.32 3.20
CA LYS A 90 -4.52 8.44 2.37
C LYS A 90 -5.47 9.64 2.44
N GLU A 91 -4.92 10.83 2.64
CA GLU A 91 -5.71 12.08 2.68
C GLU A 91 -6.48 12.35 1.38
N ASP A 92 -5.91 11.97 0.22
CA ASP A 92 -6.53 12.12 -1.09
C ASP A 92 -7.39 10.91 -1.51
N LEU A 93 -7.61 9.94 -0.61
CA LEU A 93 -8.32 8.70 -0.91
C LEU A 93 -9.73 8.97 -1.45
N SER A 94 -10.49 9.88 -0.83
CA SER A 94 -11.85 10.20 -1.27
C SER A 94 -11.88 10.76 -2.69
N HIS A 95 -10.87 11.54 -3.08
CA HIS A 95 -10.75 12.04 -4.45
C HIS A 95 -10.42 10.89 -5.42
N ARG A 96 -9.47 10.02 -5.06
CA ARG A 96 -9.12 8.84 -5.88
C ARG A 96 -10.30 7.88 -6.05
N MET A 97 -11.08 7.66 -5.00
CA MET A 97 -12.27 6.79 -5.06
C MET A 97 -13.34 7.30 -6.04
N ARG A 98 -13.45 8.62 -6.25
CA ARG A 98 -14.36 9.19 -7.28
C ARG A 98 -13.88 8.92 -8.71
N HIS A 99 -12.60 8.60 -8.88
CA HIS A 99 -11.97 8.30 -10.15
C HIS A 99 -11.45 6.85 -10.19
N ALA A 100 -12.18 5.92 -9.57
CA ALA A 100 -11.76 4.52 -9.44
C ALA A 100 -11.61 3.78 -10.78
N ASP A 101 -12.04 4.38 -11.89
CA ASP A 101 -11.91 3.91 -13.27
C ASP A 101 -10.46 3.90 -13.78
N ARG A 102 -9.59 4.75 -13.20
CA ARG A 102 -8.16 4.78 -13.51
C ARG A 102 -7.32 4.17 -12.40
N PHE A 103 -6.18 3.62 -12.80
CA PHE A 103 -5.14 3.22 -11.86
C PHE A 103 -4.51 4.45 -11.22
N HIS A 104 -4.35 4.41 -9.90
CA HIS A 104 -3.67 5.44 -9.14
C HIS A 104 -2.39 4.86 -8.52
N PRO A 105 -1.20 5.31 -8.96
CA PRO A 105 0.06 4.78 -8.44
C PRO A 105 0.18 5.05 -6.92
N PRO A 106 0.86 4.16 -6.19
CA PRO A 106 1.12 4.35 -4.78
C PRO A 106 1.90 5.65 -4.57
N ILE A 107 1.47 6.44 -3.57
CA ILE A 107 2.24 7.59 -3.12
C ILE A 107 3.41 7.03 -2.33
N LEU A 108 4.57 6.94 -2.96
CA LEU A 108 5.81 6.63 -2.26
C LEU A 108 6.11 7.82 -1.36
N THR A 109 5.95 7.62 -0.04
CA THR A 109 6.49 8.59 0.92
C THR A 109 7.97 8.28 1.06
N GLU A 110 8.73 8.58 0.01
CA GLU A 110 10.17 8.67 0.12
C GLU A 110 10.48 9.88 0.98
N SER A 111 10.55 9.69 2.30
CA SER A 111 11.64 10.34 3.04
C SER A 111 12.93 9.63 2.64
N GLN A 112 13.31 9.74 1.37
CA GLN A 112 14.72 9.80 1.04
C GLN A 112 15.16 11.13 1.64
N GLY A 113 15.92 11.06 2.73
CA GLY A 113 16.76 12.19 3.09
C GLY A 113 17.50 12.54 1.82
N ALA A 114 17.25 13.73 1.27
CA ALA A 114 18.27 14.41 0.51
C ALA A 114 19.52 14.26 1.39
N ALA A 115 20.50 13.48 0.95
CA ALA A 115 21.79 13.46 1.61
C ALA A 115 22.13 14.94 1.80
N PRO A 116 22.41 15.42 3.02
CA PRO A 116 22.84 16.80 3.17
C PRO A 116 24.00 16.93 2.19
N THR A 117 23.81 17.77 1.18
CA THR A 117 24.87 18.12 0.26
C THR A 117 25.88 18.78 1.17
N LEU A 118 26.87 18.00 1.61
CA LEU A 118 27.95 18.51 2.42
C LEU A 118 28.50 19.68 1.58
N PRO A 119 28.54 20.91 2.13
CA PRO A 119 29.13 22.01 1.40
C PRO A 119 30.54 21.56 1.00
N PRO A 120 30.99 21.85 -0.24
CA PRO A 120 32.33 21.48 -0.66
C PRO A 120 33.30 22.03 0.39
N VAL A 121 34.00 21.12 1.08
CA VAL A 121 34.98 21.50 2.08
C VAL A 121 36.11 22.17 1.31
N SER A 122 36.02 23.48 1.16
CA SER A 122 37.12 24.31 0.70
C SER A 122 38.11 24.32 1.85
N ASN A 123 39.00 23.33 1.88
CA ASN A 123 40.10 23.29 2.83
C ASN A 123 41.16 24.30 2.35
N PRO A 124 41.34 25.46 3.03
CA PRO A 124 42.37 26.43 2.63
C PRO A 124 43.80 25.92 2.92
N LEU A 125 43.95 24.78 3.60
CA LEU A 125 45.26 24.20 3.95
C LEU A 125 45.98 23.51 2.78
N LEU A 126 45.34 23.36 1.60
CA LEU A 126 45.97 22.82 0.40
C LEU A 126 46.36 23.91 -0.63
N GLN A 127 46.16 25.19 -0.32
CA GLN A 127 46.53 26.31 -1.20
C GLN A 127 47.82 27.06 -0.80
N GLY A 128 48.64 26.50 0.10
CA GLY A 128 49.90 27.12 0.52
C GLY A 128 51.01 26.09 0.66
N GLY A 129 51.76 25.87 -0.43
CA GLY A 129 52.88 24.93 -0.44
C GLY A 129 53.76 25.09 -1.67
N ILE A 130 54.44 26.25 -1.73
CA ILE A 130 55.72 26.57 -2.41
C ILE A 130 55.85 26.23 -3.90
#